data_AF-X1VDP1-F1
#
_entry.id   AF-X1VDP1-F1
#
_cell.length_a   1.000
_cell.length_b   1.000
_cell.length_c   1.000
_cell.angle_alpha   90.00
_cell.angle_beta   90.00
_cell.angle_gamma   90.00
#
_symmetry.space_group_name_H-M   'P 1'
#
loop_
_entity.id
_entity.type
_entity.pdbx_description
1 polymer ?
#
loop_
_entity_poly.entity_id
_entity_poly.type
_entity_poly.pdbx_seq_one_letter_code
_entity_poly.pdbx_strand_id
1 'polypeptide(L)'
;NTNPAIDDQTSVEYIHRMGRQARKTFIYVMGAMTKGRQGQELAEMGLMAGAGAVGFTDDGNGVQDAAMMLRALKYAAMFDVVIAQHCQDIGIAIETSHGAWVQALLDRGYKVYPVNPKTVEPFREALSAAGHKSDKIDRKVLAMFLATFHQDNKLPEADWVRSLPGAGDVLAPSLLACLGRNQQRFATAADARAFMGTAPVTKASGNYRSVHFRRGCWKFARRTLQLFADKSRHQCAWAQAFYEKQRNSGHNHHA
;
A
#
# COMPACT_ATOMS: atom_id res chain seq x y z
N ASN A 1 -10.84 15.17 -10.37
CA ASN A 1 -10.83 14.67 -11.76
C ASN A 1 -12.09 15.06 -12.51
N THR A 2 -11.94 15.68 -13.69
CA THR A 2 -13.07 16.17 -14.50
C THR A 2 -13.87 15.02 -15.13
N ASN A 3 -15.15 15.28 -15.44
CA ASN A 3 -15.99 14.38 -16.22
C ASN A 3 -16.83 15.23 -17.20
N PRO A 4 -16.56 15.17 -18.52
CA PRO A 4 -15.61 14.31 -19.22
C PRO A 4 -14.13 14.64 -18.96
N ALA A 5 -13.23 13.76 -19.40
CA ALA A 5 -11.80 14.06 -19.45
C ALA A 5 -11.52 15.17 -20.48
N ILE A 6 -10.45 15.95 -20.27
CA ILE A 6 -10.04 17.00 -21.21
C ILE A 6 -8.97 16.40 -22.13
N ASP A 7 -9.37 15.62 -23.13
CA ASP A 7 -8.46 14.85 -24.00
C ASP A 7 -8.53 15.25 -25.49
N ASP A 8 -9.27 16.31 -25.79
CA ASP A 8 -9.45 16.86 -27.13
C ASP A 8 -9.41 18.41 -27.15
N GLN A 9 -9.21 18.98 -28.34
CA GLN A 9 -9.16 20.44 -28.54
C GLN A 9 -10.45 21.16 -28.15
N THR A 10 -11.61 20.59 -28.47
CA THR A 10 -12.93 21.20 -28.21
C THR A 10 -13.14 21.44 -26.73
N SER A 11 -12.73 20.48 -25.89
CA SER A 11 -12.79 20.60 -24.43
C SER A 11 -11.93 21.75 -23.91
N VAL A 12 -10.71 21.93 -24.44
CA VAL A 12 -9.81 23.04 -24.06
C VAL A 12 -10.42 24.39 -24.46
N GLU A 13 -10.88 24.52 -25.70
CA GLU A 13 -11.50 25.75 -26.21
C GLU A 13 -12.78 26.11 -25.45
N TYR A 14 -13.60 25.11 -25.14
CA TYR A 14 -14.81 25.30 -24.36
C TYR A 14 -14.49 25.89 -22.99
N ILE A 15 -13.51 25.35 -22.27
CA ILE A 15 -13.11 25.83 -20.94
C ILE A 15 -12.59 27.27 -21.03
N HIS A 16 -11.73 27.57 -22.00
CA HIS A 16 -11.24 28.93 -22.23
C HIS A 16 -12.36 29.91 -22.54
N ARG A 17 -13.32 29.52 -23.40
CA ARG A 17 -14.50 30.34 -23.73
C ARG A 17 -15.35 30.62 -22.49
N MET A 18 -15.64 29.58 -21.69
CA MET A 18 -16.41 29.73 -20.45
C MET A 18 -15.68 30.59 -19.43
N GLY A 19 -14.36 30.45 -19.30
CA GLY A 19 -13.52 31.30 -18.45
C GLY A 19 -13.58 32.77 -18.85
N ARG A 20 -13.43 33.06 -20.15
CA ARG A 20 -13.54 34.42 -20.71
C ARG A 20 -14.94 35.01 -20.54
N GLN A 21 -15.99 34.19 -20.58
CA GLN A 21 -17.36 34.64 -20.35
C GLN A 21 -17.60 34.97 -18.87
N ALA A 22 -17.05 34.17 -17.95
CA ALA A 22 -17.20 34.38 -16.51
C ALA A 22 -16.41 35.60 -15.98
N ARG A 23 -15.25 35.93 -16.59
CA ARG A 23 -14.39 37.09 -16.25
C ARG A 23 -14.01 37.22 -14.77
N LYS A 24 -13.87 36.10 -14.06
CA LYS A 24 -13.51 36.09 -12.63
C LYS A 24 -12.02 35.92 -12.38
N THR A 25 -11.37 35.06 -13.17
CA THR A 25 -9.95 34.72 -13.01
C THR A 25 -9.38 34.22 -14.33
N PHE A 26 -8.05 34.17 -14.43
CA PHE A 26 -7.36 33.48 -15.51
C PHE A 26 -7.46 31.96 -15.30
N ILE A 27 -7.80 31.25 -16.38
CA ILE A 27 -7.87 29.78 -16.38
C ILE A 27 -6.79 29.27 -17.33
N TYR A 28 -5.90 28.42 -16.80
CA TYR A 28 -4.92 27.70 -17.59
C TYR A 28 -5.31 26.22 -17.56
N VAL A 29 -5.45 25.63 -18.75
CA VAL A 29 -5.95 24.26 -18.90
C VAL A 29 -4.77 23.31 -19.02
N MET A 30 -4.79 22.25 -18.21
CA MET A 30 -3.98 21.07 -18.47
C MET A 30 -4.86 19.98 -19.08
N GLY A 31 -4.40 19.39 -20.18
CA GLY A 31 -5.09 18.27 -20.83
C GLY A 31 -4.75 16.93 -20.15
N ALA A 32 -5.59 15.94 -20.34
CA ALA A 32 -5.25 14.55 -20.07
C ALA A 32 -4.21 14.08 -21.09
N MET A 33 -3.22 13.33 -20.61
CA MET A 33 -2.18 12.74 -21.47
C MET A 33 -2.73 11.62 -22.36
N THR A 34 -3.74 10.90 -21.89
CA THR A 34 -4.33 9.75 -22.59
C THR A 34 -5.84 9.90 -22.77
N LYS A 35 -6.39 9.32 -23.85
CA LYS A 35 -7.83 9.35 -24.13
C LYS A 35 -8.61 8.75 -22.97
N GLY A 36 -9.63 9.47 -22.50
CA GLY A 36 -10.46 9.13 -21.36
C GLY A 36 -9.69 8.94 -20.04
N ARG A 37 -8.40 9.31 -19.97
CA ARG A 37 -7.46 8.91 -18.90
C ARG A 37 -7.36 7.39 -18.74
N GLN A 38 -7.33 6.65 -19.85
CA GLN A 38 -7.28 5.19 -19.80
C GLN A 38 -5.86 4.61 -19.75
N GLY A 39 -4.83 5.42 -20.02
CA GLY A 39 -3.45 4.92 -20.04
C GLY A 39 -3.15 3.95 -21.18
N GLN A 40 -3.94 3.98 -22.27
CA GLN A 40 -3.85 3.04 -23.41
C GLN A 40 -3.42 3.72 -24.71
N GLU A 41 -3.97 4.91 -24.98
CA GLU A 41 -3.69 5.69 -26.19
C GLU A 41 -3.44 7.15 -25.79
N LEU A 42 -2.48 7.81 -26.45
CA LEU A 42 -2.24 9.24 -26.24
C LEU A 42 -3.44 10.06 -26.72
N ALA A 43 -3.73 11.13 -25.99
CA ALA A 43 -4.70 12.14 -26.39
C ALA A 43 -4.14 13.00 -27.55
N GLU A 44 -4.98 13.85 -28.14
CA GLU A 44 -4.60 14.76 -29.24
C GLU A 44 -3.76 15.95 -28.72
N MET A 45 -2.61 15.65 -28.09
CA MET A 45 -1.76 16.60 -27.37
C MET A 45 -1.35 17.79 -28.22
N GLY A 46 -1.02 17.58 -29.50
CA GLY A 46 -0.65 18.68 -30.39
C GLY A 46 -1.79 19.67 -30.63
N LEU A 47 -3.00 19.18 -30.90
CA LEU A 47 -4.18 20.02 -31.11
C LEU A 47 -4.56 20.76 -29.81
N MET A 48 -4.50 20.08 -28.67
CA MET A 48 -4.74 20.70 -27.37
C MET A 48 -3.72 21.79 -27.03
N ALA A 49 -2.44 21.56 -27.30
CA ALA A 49 -1.39 22.58 -27.10
C ALA A 49 -1.66 23.80 -28.00
N GLY A 50 -2.01 23.58 -29.27
CA GLY A 50 -2.43 24.64 -30.21
C GLY A 50 -3.68 25.40 -29.75
N ALA A 51 -4.59 24.74 -29.04
CA ALA A 51 -5.79 25.34 -28.45
C ALA A 51 -5.53 26.10 -27.14
N GLY A 52 -4.29 26.11 -26.64
CA GLY A 52 -3.88 26.83 -25.44
C GLY A 52 -3.88 25.98 -24.16
N ALA A 53 -3.69 24.67 -24.26
CA ALA A 53 -3.31 23.84 -23.12
C ALA A 53 -1.86 24.15 -22.71
N VAL A 54 -1.61 24.40 -21.43
CA VAL A 54 -0.27 24.76 -20.91
C VAL A 54 0.56 23.55 -20.48
N GLY A 55 -0.01 22.36 -20.57
CA GLY A 55 0.62 21.11 -20.17
C GLY A 55 -0.35 19.96 -20.14
N PHE A 56 0.17 18.77 -19.81
CA PHE A 56 -0.62 17.54 -19.75
C PHE A 56 -0.40 16.79 -18.45
N THR A 57 -1.39 16.01 -18.03
CA THR A 57 -1.33 15.23 -16.79
C THR A 57 -1.94 13.84 -16.95
N ASP A 58 -1.44 12.89 -16.16
CA ASP A 58 -2.00 11.55 -15.99
C ASP A 58 -2.80 11.40 -14.68
N ASP A 59 -3.16 12.52 -14.02
CA ASP A 59 -3.93 12.50 -12.79
C ASP A 59 -5.24 11.70 -12.91
N GLY A 60 -5.56 10.94 -11.86
CA GLY A 60 -6.66 9.98 -11.79
C GLY A 60 -6.29 8.55 -12.16
N ASN A 61 -5.61 8.36 -13.29
CA ASN A 61 -5.15 7.05 -13.76
C ASN A 61 -3.75 7.21 -14.37
N GLY A 62 -2.73 6.97 -13.53
CA GLY A 62 -1.34 7.11 -13.93
C GLY A 62 -0.98 6.19 -15.09
N VAL A 63 -0.18 6.70 -16.04
CA VAL A 63 0.31 5.90 -17.17
C VAL A 63 1.29 4.86 -16.66
N GLN A 64 0.99 3.58 -16.88
CA GLN A 64 1.82 2.46 -16.42
C GLN A 64 2.88 2.02 -17.44
N ASP A 65 2.63 2.24 -18.73
CA ASP A 65 3.57 1.91 -19.81
C ASP A 65 4.64 3.01 -19.98
N ALA A 66 5.90 2.64 -19.77
CA ALA A 66 7.05 3.52 -19.92
C ALA A 66 7.22 4.04 -21.37
N ALA A 67 6.86 3.24 -22.39
CA ALA A 67 6.95 3.68 -23.78
C ALA A 67 5.94 4.79 -24.07
N MET A 68 4.74 4.72 -23.49
CA MET A 68 3.73 5.75 -23.58
C MET A 68 4.15 7.04 -22.86
N MET A 69 4.67 6.94 -21.64
CA MET A 69 5.21 8.09 -20.91
C MET A 69 6.35 8.76 -21.69
N LEU A 70 7.26 7.97 -22.27
CA LEU A 70 8.34 8.51 -23.11
C LEU A 70 7.81 9.25 -24.34
N ARG A 71 6.78 8.72 -25.00
CA ARG A 71 6.14 9.41 -26.14
C ARG A 71 5.50 10.72 -25.69
N ALA A 72 4.78 10.72 -24.57
CA ALA A 72 4.17 11.93 -24.01
C ALA A 72 5.23 13.00 -23.67
N LEU A 73 6.34 12.61 -23.05
CA LEU A 73 7.47 13.51 -22.77
C LEU A 73 8.10 14.08 -24.04
N LYS A 74 8.23 13.27 -25.10
CA LYS A 74 8.70 13.75 -26.41
C LYS A 74 7.76 14.79 -27.01
N TYR A 75 6.44 14.56 -26.95
CA TYR A 75 5.46 15.56 -27.40
C TYR A 75 5.50 16.83 -26.55
N ALA A 76 5.64 16.69 -25.24
CA ALA A 76 5.77 17.83 -24.33
C ALA A 76 6.98 18.70 -24.70
N ALA A 77 8.12 18.07 -25.00
CA ALA A 77 9.31 18.76 -25.49
C ALA A 77 9.11 19.40 -26.88
N MET A 78 8.38 18.76 -27.80
CA MET A 78 8.09 19.32 -29.13
C MET A 78 7.23 20.58 -29.08
N PHE A 79 6.28 20.64 -28.15
CA PHE A 79 5.32 21.75 -28.02
C PHE A 79 5.68 22.75 -26.93
N ASP A 80 6.84 22.59 -26.28
CA ASP A 80 7.30 23.42 -25.15
C ASP A 80 6.27 23.54 -24.02
N VAL A 81 5.73 22.39 -23.61
CA VAL A 81 4.76 22.28 -22.51
C VAL A 81 5.24 21.32 -21.44
N VAL A 82 4.64 21.41 -20.26
CA VAL A 82 5.02 20.58 -19.10
C VAL A 82 4.15 19.34 -18.97
N ILE A 83 4.74 18.27 -18.41
CA ILE A 83 4.00 17.10 -17.93
C ILE A 83 3.91 17.17 -16.40
N ALA A 84 2.69 17.15 -15.86
CA ALA A 84 2.44 16.95 -14.43
C ALA A 84 2.07 15.50 -14.19
N GLN A 85 2.97 14.76 -13.54
CA GLN A 85 2.82 13.33 -13.33
C GLN A 85 2.31 13.05 -11.91
N HIS A 86 1.23 12.27 -11.80
CA HIS A 86 0.73 11.79 -10.53
C HIS A 86 1.34 10.40 -10.25
N CYS A 87 2.56 10.40 -9.68
CA CYS A 87 3.40 9.21 -9.46
C CYS A 87 2.69 8.10 -8.68
N GLN A 88 2.01 7.19 -9.38
CA GLN A 88 1.32 6.03 -8.81
C GLN A 88 1.66 4.76 -9.58
N ASP A 89 2.61 4.00 -9.03
CA ASP A 89 2.94 2.66 -9.49
C ASP A 89 1.86 1.68 -9.00
N ILE A 90 1.04 1.17 -9.92
CA ILE A 90 -0.06 0.25 -9.58
C ILE A 90 0.45 -1.19 -9.68
N GLY A 91 0.65 -1.80 -8.51
CA GLY A 91 0.92 -3.23 -8.39
C GLY A 91 -0.36 -4.05 -8.23
N ILE A 92 -0.48 -5.15 -8.97
CA ILE A 92 -1.63 -6.06 -8.90
C ILE A 92 -1.18 -7.42 -8.37
N ALA A 93 -1.75 -7.88 -7.26
CA ALA A 93 -1.51 -9.22 -6.74
C ALA A 93 -2.65 -10.14 -7.12
N ILE A 94 -2.28 -11.33 -7.57
CA ILE A 94 -3.22 -12.34 -8.02
C ILE A 94 -2.71 -13.72 -7.62
N GLU A 95 -3.60 -14.63 -7.25
CA GLU A 95 -3.22 -15.96 -6.75
C GLU A 95 -2.80 -16.97 -7.83
N THR A 96 -2.83 -16.56 -9.10
CA THR A 96 -2.37 -17.35 -10.24
C THR A 96 -1.19 -16.67 -10.92
N SER A 97 -0.25 -17.46 -11.43
CA SER A 97 0.87 -16.98 -12.22
C SER A 97 0.62 -16.95 -13.72
N HIS A 98 -0.48 -17.52 -14.20
CA HIS A 98 -0.77 -17.66 -15.63
C HIS A 98 -2.26 -17.49 -15.93
N GLY A 99 -2.59 -17.21 -17.20
CA GLY A 99 -3.96 -17.11 -17.71
C GLY A 99 -4.23 -15.82 -18.46
N ALA A 100 -5.36 -15.78 -19.19
CA ALA A 100 -5.73 -14.65 -20.05
C ALA A 100 -5.78 -13.30 -19.31
N TRP A 101 -6.23 -13.29 -18.05
CA TRP A 101 -6.26 -12.08 -17.22
C TRP A 101 -4.87 -11.60 -16.80
N VAL A 102 -3.94 -12.52 -16.48
CA VAL A 102 -2.56 -12.16 -16.15
C VAL A 102 -1.90 -11.52 -17.37
N GLN A 103 -2.06 -12.14 -18.53
CA GLN A 103 -1.50 -11.62 -19.79
C GLN A 103 -2.09 -10.25 -20.14
N ALA A 104 -3.42 -10.09 -20.06
CA ALA A 104 -4.09 -8.84 -20.38
C ALA A 104 -3.72 -7.66 -19.45
N LEU A 105 -3.25 -7.95 -18.23
CA LEU A 105 -2.73 -6.94 -17.30
C LEU A 105 -1.28 -6.58 -17.62
N LEU A 106 -0.44 -7.58 -17.91
CA LEU A 106 0.93 -7.38 -18.35
C LEU A 106 1.01 -6.59 -19.66
N ASP A 107 0.15 -6.91 -20.63
CA ASP A 107 0.07 -6.22 -21.93
C ASP A 107 -0.33 -4.74 -21.76
N ARG A 108 -1.02 -4.40 -20.68
CA ARG A 108 -1.37 -3.01 -20.30
C ARG A 108 -0.28 -2.32 -19.47
N GLY A 109 0.88 -2.96 -19.28
CA GLY A 109 2.00 -2.42 -18.53
C GLY A 109 1.85 -2.48 -17.00
N TYR A 110 0.82 -3.17 -16.47
CA TYR A 110 0.70 -3.33 -15.03
C TYR A 110 1.74 -4.32 -14.49
N LYS A 111 2.30 -4.00 -13.33
CA LYS A 111 3.15 -4.94 -12.58
C LYS A 111 2.26 -5.97 -11.89
N VAL A 112 2.27 -7.20 -12.38
CA VAL A 112 1.50 -8.32 -11.80
C VAL A 112 2.40 -9.18 -10.91
N TYR A 113 1.94 -9.44 -9.70
CA TYR A 113 2.62 -10.22 -8.68
C TYR A 113 1.83 -11.51 -8.44
N PRO A 114 2.33 -12.65 -8.92
CA PRO A 114 1.74 -13.93 -8.57
C PRO A 114 1.97 -14.23 -7.09
N VAL A 115 0.90 -14.57 -6.39
CA VAL A 115 0.92 -14.86 -4.96
C VAL A 115 0.56 -16.33 -4.76
N ASN A 116 1.44 -17.08 -4.13
CA ASN A 116 1.09 -18.44 -3.73
C ASN A 116 0.01 -18.38 -2.63
N PRO A 117 -1.15 -19.04 -2.78
CA PRO A 117 -2.22 -19.02 -1.79
C PRO A 117 -1.77 -19.39 -0.37
N LYS A 118 -0.78 -20.29 -0.24
CA LYS A 118 -0.21 -20.70 1.05
C LYS A 118 0.56 -19.57 1.73
N THR A 119 1.19 -18.69 0.96
CA THR A 119 1.98 -17.58 1.50
C THR A 119 1.09 -16.51 2.15
N VAL A 120 -0.15 -16.39 1.68
CA VAL A 120 -1.13 -15.42 2.23
C VAL A 120 -2.10 -16.02 3.24
N GLU A 121 -2.04 -17.32 3.48
CA GLU A 121 -2.87 -18.02 4.47
C GLU A 121 -2.73 -17.44 5.90
N PRO A 122 -1.51 -17.13 6.41
CA PRO A 122 -1.37 -16.48 7.71
C PRO A 122 -2.03 -15.09 7.76
N PHE A 123 -2.05 -14.36 6.65
CA PHE A 123 -2.69 -13.04 6.52
C PHE A 123 -4.23 -13.16 6.45
N ARG A 124 -4.73 -14.21 5.79
CA ARG A 124 -6.17 -14.53 5.75
C ARG A 124 -6.70 -14.82 7.14
N GLU A 125 -6.02 -15.72 7.85
CA GLU A 125 -6.38 -16.02 9.22
C GLU A 125 -6.31 -14.73 10.05
N ALA A 126 -5.31 -13.85 9.81
CA ALA A 126 -5.15 -12.55 10.48
C ALA A 126 -6.32 -11.59 10.35
N LEU A 127 -6.98 -11.59 9.20
CA LEU A 127 -8.11 -10.71 8.92
C LEU A 127 -9.47 -11.37 9.17
N SER A 128 -9.53 -12.70 9.28
CA SER A 128 -10.77 -13.45 9.51
C SER A 128 -10.56 -14.59 10.51
N ALA A 129 -11.08 -14.41 11.73
CA ALA A 129 -11.07 -15.45 12.76
C ALA A 129 -12.06 -16.61 12.49
N ALA A 130 -13.01 -16.41 11.57
CA ALA A 130 -14.09 -17.35 11.27
C ALA A 130 -13.84 -18.22 10.02
N GLY A 131 -12.70 -18.05 9.33
CA GLY A 131 -12.37 -18.85 8.14
C GLY A 131 -13.26 -18.61 6.91
N HIS A 132 -14.24 -17.70 6.97
CA HIS A 132 -15.08 -17.38 5.82
C HIS A 132 -14.25 -16.68 4.73
N LYS A 133 -14.20 -17.32 3.55
CA LYS A 133 -13.66 -16.75 2.32
C LYS A 133 -14.63 -15.70 1.79
N SER A 134 -14.13 -14.52 1.49
CA SER A 134 -14.90 -13.43 0.89
C SER A 134 -13.97 -12.56 0.08
N ASP A 135 -14.39 -12.16 -1.11
CA ASP A 135 -13.63 -11.29 -2.01
C ASP A 135 -13.12 -10.01 -1.32
N LYS A 136 -13.89 -9.47 -0.36
CA LYS A 136 -13.48 -8.27 0.40
C LYS A 136 -12.29 -8.55 1.31
N ILE A 137 -12.21 -9.74 1.88
CA ILE A 137 -11.11 -10.19 2.75
C ILE A 137 -9.91 -10.56 1.87
N ASP A 138 -10.11 -11.34 0.81
CA ASP A 138 -9.04 -11.73 -0.11
C ASP A 138 -8.37 -10.53 -0.77
N ARG A 139 -9.14 -9.52 -1.20
CA ARG A 139 -8.60 -8.24 -1.69
C ARG A 139 -7.71 -7.56 -0.64
N LYS A 140 -8.16 -7.50 0.62
CA LYS A 140 -7.38 -6.85 1.70
C LYS A 140 -6.11 -7.63 2.01
N VAL A 141 -6.18 -8.96 2.01
CA VAL A 141 -5.03 -9.84 2.20
C VAL A 141 -3.99 -9.61 1.12
N LEU A 142 -4.39 -9.66 -0.15
CA LEU A 142 -3.49 -9.48 -1.29
C LEU A 142 -2.94 -8.05 -1.36
N ALA A 143 -3.76 -7.03 -1.06
CA ALA A 143 -3.30 -5.65 -0.99
C ALA A 143 -2.30 -5.43 0.14
N MET A 144 -2.55 -6.00 1.33
CA MET A 144 -1.58 -5.97 2.42
C MET A 144 -0.32 -6.74 2.05
N PHE A 145 -0.43 -7.93 1.45
CA PHE A 145 0.72 -8.66 0.96
C PHE A 145 1.55 -7.81 -0.01
N LEU A 146 0.95 -7.17 -1.01
CA LEU A 146 1.69 -6.27 -1.91
C LEU A 146 2.36 -5.10 -1.19
N ALA A 147 1.58 -4.37 -0.38
CA ALA A 147 2.05 -3.18 0.29
C ALA A 147 3.20 -3.47 1.24
N THR A 148 3.20 -4.67 1.82
CA THR A 148 4.17 -5.07 2.83
C THR A 148 5.33 -5.84 2.19
N PHE A 149 5.06 -6.93 1.48
CA PHE A 149 6.09 -7.82 0.95
C PHE A 149 6.88 -7.24 -0.24
N HIS A 150 6.25 -6.48 -1.13
CA HIS A 150 6.95 -5.98 -2.32
C HIS A 150 7.71 -4.66 -2.08
N GLN A 151 7.18 -3.77 -1.23
CA GLN A 151 7.95 -2.58 -0.83
C GLN A 151 9.09 -3.00 0.09
N ASP A 152 8.86 -3.87 1.07
CA ASP A 152 9.88 -4.15 2.08
C ASP A 152 11.00 -5.04 1.56
N ASN A 153 10.75 -5.98 0.64
CA ASN A 153 11.79 -6.84 0.00
C ASN A 153 12.83 -6.10 -0.85
N LYS A 154 12.65 -4.80 -1.08
CA LYS A 154 13.65 -3.95 -1.74
C LYS A 154 14.19 -2.84 -0.84
N LEU A 155 13.76 -2.77 0.41
CA LEU A 155 14.20 -1.75 1.37
C LEU A 155 15.31 -2.34 2.25
N PRO A 156 16.55 -1.84 2.15
CA PRO A 156 17.63 -2.18 3.09
C PRO A 156 17.22 -1.91 4.55
N GLU A 157 16.33 -0.95 4.78
CA GLU A 157 15.80 -0.59 6.10
C GLU A 157 14.91 -1.69 6.71
N ALA A 158 14.56 -2.75 5.97
CA ALA A 158 13.84 -3.90 6.48
C ALA A 158 14.76 -5.02 7.00
N ASP A 159 16.08 -4.96 6.73
CA ASP A 159 17.02 -6.04 7.04
C ASP A 159 17.14 -6.32 8.53
N TRP A 160 17.08 -5.28 9.36
CA TRP A 160 17.07 -5.45 10.82
C TRP A 160 15.81 -6.20 11.28
N VAL A 161 14.65 -6.00 10.66
CA VAL A 161 13.42 -6.73 11.00
C VAL A 161 13.52 -8.17 10.52
N ARG A 162 14.09 -8.43 9.33
CA ARG A 162 14.36 -9.79 8.83
C ARG A 162 15.30 -10.57 9.73
N SER A 163 16.31 -9.88 10.27
CA SER A 163 17.29 -10.47 11.17
C SER A 163 16.70 -10.92 12.52
N LEU A 164 15.47 -10.49 12.85
CA LEU A 164 14.81 -10.89 14.08
C LEU A 164 14.48 -12.40 14.05
N PRO A 165 14.72 -13.15 15.14
CA PRO A 165 14.46 -14.58 15.18
C PRO A 165 12.98 -14.89 14.92
N GLY A 166 12.69 -15.69 13.90
CA GLY A 166 11.32 -16.06 13.51
C GLY A 166 10.57 -15.03 12.67
N ALA A 167 11.18 -13.88 12.34
CA ALA A 167 10.58 -12.93 11.40
C ALA A 167 10.71 -13.44 9.95
N GLY A 168 11.95 -13.65 9.50
CA GLY A 168 12.26 -14.10 8.13
C GLY A 168 11.56 -13.26 7.05
N ASP A 169 11.47 -13.77 5.83
CA ASP A 169 10.84 -13.00 4.74
C ASP A 169 9.32 -12.88 4.90
N VAL A 170 8.69 -13.84 5.60
CA VAL A 170 7.22 -13.92 5.69
C VAL A 170 6.64 -12.93 6.69
N LEU A 171 7.23 -12.82 7.87
CA LEU A 171 6.68 -12.01 8.95
C LEU A 171 7.37 -10.64 9.06
N ALA A 172 8.62 -10.50 8.59
CA ALA A 172 9.33 -9.23 8.63
C ALA A 172 8.58 -8.07 7.99
N PRO A 173 7.90 -8.23 6.84
CA PRO A 173 7.12 -7.13 6.28
C PRO A 173 6.02 -6.69 7.26
N SER A 174 5.24 -7.64 7.80
CA SER A 174 4.15 -7.32 8.71
C SER A 174 4.66 -6.62 9.97
N LEU A 175 5.83 -7.05 10.47
CA LEU A 175 6.52 -6.41 11.59
C LEU A 175 7.00 -5.02 11.24
N LEU A 176 7.58 -4.79 10.05
CA LEU A 176 8.02 -3.48 9.60
C LEU A 176 6.84 -2.52 9.44
N ALA A 177 5.69 -2.97 8.92
CA ALA A 177 4.48 -2.15 8.88
C ALA A 177 4.00 -1.75 10.29
N CYS A 178 4.18 -2.63 11.29
CA CYS A 178 3.80 -2.34 12.66
C CYS A 178 4.81 -1.43 13.37
N LEU A 179 6.09 -1.73 13.23
CA LEU A 179 7.21 -1.04 13.88
C LEU A 179 7.52 0.30 13.21
N GLY A 180 7.26 0.40 11.91
CA GLY A 180 7.71 1.51 11.07
C GLY A 180 9.17 1.35 10.64
N ARG A 181 9.56 2.16 9.65
CA ARG A 181 10.93 2.16 9.09
C ARG A 181 11.98 2.71 10.05
N ASN A 182 11.57 3.56 11.00
CA ASN A 182 12.47 4.13 12.00
C ASN A 182 12.64 3.16 13.19
N GLN A 183 13.82 2.59 13.35
CA GLN A 183 14.18 1.72 14.49
C GLN A 183 14.00 2.41 15.84
N GLN A 184 14.16 3.73 15.89
CA GLN A 184 14.02 4.55 17.11
C GLN A 184 12.60 5.09 17.31
N ARG A 185 11.60 4.63 16.53
CA ARG A 185 10.21 5.09 16.69
C ARG A 185 9.68 4.89 18.11
N PHE A 186 10.09 3.81 18.76
CA PHE A 186 9.73 3.52 20.14
C PHE A 186 10.95 3.68 21.03
N ALA A 187 10.82 4.43 22.12
CA ALA A 187 11.89 4.60 23.10
C ALA A 187 12.18 3.28 23.83
N THR A 188 11.15 2.48 24.09
CA THR A 188 11.29 1.19 24.78
C THR A 188 10.45 0.08 24.15
N ALA A 189 10.81 -1.18 24.42
CA ALA A 189 10.00 -2.34 24.06
C ALA A 189 8.61 -2.33 24.73
N ALA A 190 8.47 -1.68 25.90
CA ALA A 190 7.20 -1.51 26.56
C ALA A 190 6.25 -0.60 25.75
N ASP A 191 6.79 0.48 25.17
CA ASP A 191 6.03 1.39 24.32
C ASP A 191 5.55 0.70 23.04
N ALA A 192 6.44 -0.09 22.41
CA ALA A 192 6.09 -0.90 21.25
C ALA A 192 4.97 -1.91 21.59
N ARG A 193 5.07 -2.61 22.72
CA ARG A 193 4.02 -3.54 23.20
C ARG A 193 2.70 -2.84 23.51
N ALA A 194 2.74 -1.63 24.05
CA ALA A 194 1.54 -0.84 24.32
C ALA A 194 0.87 -0.38 23.04
N PHE A 195 1.65 0.10 22.06
CA PHE A 195 1.19 0.52 20.74
C PHE A 195 0.58 -0.64 19.94
N MET A 196 1.29 -1.77 19.87
CA MET A 196 0.79 -2.99 19.21
C MET A 196 -0.35 -3.66 20.01
N GLY A 197 -0.55 -3.22 21.25
CA GLY A 197 -1.68 -3.59 22.08
C GLY A 197 -1.55 -4.94 22.78
N THR A 198 -0.36 -5.49 22.93
CA THR A 198 -0.15 -6.68 23.79
C THR A 198 0.02 -6.29 25.26
N ALA A 199 0.30 -5.02 25.56
CA ALA A 199 0.32 -4.53 26.94
C ALA A 199 -1.11 -4.42 27.53
N PRO A 200 -1.34 -4.90 28.76
CA PRO A 200 -2.64 -4.77 29.43
C PRO A 200 -2.95 -3.30 29.77
N VAL A 201 -4.22 -3.00 30.06
CA VAL A 201 -4.66 -1.68 30.52
C VAL A 201 -4.72 -1.70 32.04
N THR A 202 -3.93 -0.85 32.68
CA THR A 202 -4.02 -0.62 34.12
C THR A 202 -4.94 0.57 34.37
N LYS A 203 -5.98 0.39 35.18
CA LYS A 203 -6.81 1.47 35.71
C LYS A 203 -6.49 1.62 37.19
N ALA A 204 -6.11 2.81 37.63
CA ALA A 204 -5.80 3.09 39.02
C ALA A 204 -6.41 4.42 39.47
N SER A 205 -6.94 4.47 40.69
CA SER A 205 -7.46 5.68 41.34
C SER A 205 -7.43 5.50 42.86
N GLY A 206 -6.71 6.35 43.58
CA GLY A 206 -6.50 6.20 45.04
C GLY A 206 -5.95 4.81 45.39
N ASN A 207 -6.64 4.10 46.28
CA ASN A 207 -6.29 2.73 46.70
C ASN A 207 -6.77 1.63 45.72
N TYR A 208 -7.45 2.00 44.63
CA TYR A 208 -7.96 1.05 43.66
C TYR A 208 -6.97 0.88 42.50
N ARG A 209 -6.61 -0.37 42.18
CA ARG A 209 -5.81 -0.74 41.01
C ARG A 209 -6.34 -2.02 40.38
N SER A 210 -6.61 -1.97 39.09
CA SER A 210 -7.06 -3.13 38.32
C SER A 210 -6.36 -3.21 36.96
N VAL A 211 -5.97 -4.42 36.58
CA VAL A 211 -5.28 -4.70 35.31
C VAL A 211 -6.21 -5.54 34.45
N HIS A 212 -6.50 -5.05 33.25
CA HIS A 212 -7.44 -5.69 32.32
C HIS A 212 -6.79 -5.97 30.98
N PHE A 213 -7.29 -7.00 30.29
CA PHE A 213 -6.94 -7.25 28.91
C PHE A 213 -7.38 -6.09 28.01
N ARG A 214 -6.45 -5.56 27.20
CA ARG A 214 -6.75 -4.46 26.28
C ARG A 214 -7.69 -4.95 25.18
N ARG A 215 -8.93 -4.46 25.11
CA ARG A 215 -9.85 -4.79 24.00
C ARG A 215 -9.74 -3.82 22.83
N GLY A 216 -9.59 -2.53 23.07
CA GLY A 216 -9.34 -1.51 22.03
C GLY A 216 -7.85 -1.44 21.66
N CYS A 217 -7.49 -1.94 20.48
CA CYS A 217 -6.12 -1.88 19.96
C CYS A 217 -6.11 -2.01 18.43
N TRP A 218 -4.95 -1.77 17.84
CA TRP A 218 -4.68 -2.17 16.47
C TRP A 218 -4.57 -3.71 16.40
N LYS A 219 -5.62 -4.37 15.90
CA LYS A 219 -5.75 -5.84 15.90
C LYS A 219 -4.69 -6.53 15.05
N PHE A 220 -4.37 -5.94 13.90
CA PHE A 220 -3.31 -6.41 13.02
C PHE A 220 -1.97 -6.46 13.76
N ALA A 221 -1.52 -5.34 14.35
CA ALA A 221 -0.25 -5.31 15.05
C ALA A 221 -0.17 -6.23 16.27
N ARG A 222 -1.26 -6.35 17.05
CA ARG A 222 -1.32 -7.32 18.14
C ARG A 222 -1.04 -8.73 17.64
N ARG A 223 -1.72 -9.12 16.56
CA ARG A 223 -1.61 -10.47 16.01
C ARG A 223 -0.24 -10.71 15.40
N THR A 224 0.29 -9.75 14.65
CA THR A 224 1.65 -9.82 14.09
C THR A 224 2.68 -10.05 15.20
N LEU A 225 2.57 -9.33 16.32
CA LEU A 225 3.48 -9.50 17.45
C LEU A 225 3.31 -10.85 18.16
N GLN A 226 2.08 -11.37 18.26
CA GLN A 226 1.81 -12.71 18.81
C GLN A 226 2.39 -13.82 17.93
N LEU A 227 2.21 -13.72 16.61
CA LEU A 227 2.80 -14.66 15.64
C LEU A 227 4.32 -14.59 15.70
N PHE A 228 4.89 -13.39 15.82
CA PHE A 228 6.34 -13.23 15.97
C PHE A 228 6.82 -13.93 17.24
N ALA A 229 6.19 -13.69 18.38
CA ALA A 229 6.56 -14.36 19.63
C ALA A 229 6.50 -15.90 19.53
N ASP A 230 5.48 -16.45 18.88
CA ASP A 230 5.36 -17.90 18.66
C ASP A 230 6.42 -18.45 17.70
N LYS A 231 6.80 -17.72 16.65
CA LYS A 231 7.89 -18.14 15.77
C LYS A 231 9.26 -17.98 16.42
N SER A 232 9.48 -16.91 17.18
CA SER A 232 10.74 -16.65 17.88
C SER A 232 11.09 -17.73 18.89
N ARG A 233 10.12 -18.33 19.59
CA ARG A 233 10.43 -19.43 20.55
C ARG A 233 11.00 -20.69 19.90
N HIS A 234 10.88 -20.85 18.59
CA HIS A 234 11.47 -21.97 17.86
C HIS A 234 12.87 -21.66 17.30
N GLN A 235 13.27 -20.39 17.30
CA GLN A 235 14.52 -19.92 16.69
C GLN A 235 15.45 -19.20 17.67
N CYS A 236 14.97 -18.86 18.87
CA CYS A 236 15.71 -18.15 19.90
C CYS A 236 15.60 -18.88 21.24
N ALA A 237 16.76 -19.31 21.77
CA ALA A 237 16.84 -20.05 23.02
C ALA A 237 16.26 -19.27 24.22
N TRP A 238 16.48 -17.95 24.26
CA TRP A 238 15.92 -17.10 25.32
C TRP A 238 14.38 -17.06 25.24
N ALA A 239 13.81 -16.91 24.03
CA ALA A 239 12.38 -16.87 23.84
C ALA A 239 11.73 -18.22 24.20
N GLN A 240 12.40 -19.33 23.87
CA GLN A 240 11.99 -20.67 24.28
C GLN A 240 11.96 -20.81 25.81
N ALA A 241 13.06 -20.47 26.48
CA ALA A 241 13.17 -20.57 27.94
C ALA A 241 12.14 -19.68 28.66
N PHE A 242 11.88 -18.48 28.14
CA PHE A 242 10.84 -17.60 28.67
C PHE A 242 9.45 -18.23 28.53
N TYR A 243 9.14 -18.80 27.37
CA TYR A 243 7.88 -19.49 27.12
C TYR A 243 7.70 -20.71 28.04
N GLU A 244 8.72 -21.55 28.17
CA GLU A 244 8.69 -22.72 29.07
C GLU A 244 8.47 -22.33 30.53
N LYS A 245 9.13 -21.25 30.99
CA LYS A 245 8.91 -20.70 32.32
C LYS A 245 7.45 -20.30 32.56
N GLN A 246 6.81 -19.68 31.57
CA GLN A 246 5.40 -19.31 31.68
C GLN A 246 4.48 -20.53 31.68
N ARG A 247 4.77 -21.53 30.84
CA ARG A 247 4.04 -22.81 30.82
C ARG A 247 4.14 -23.53 32.17
N ASN A 248 5.33 -23.57 32.76
CA ASN A 248 5.56 -24.18 34.08
C ASN A 248 4.85 -23.42 35.22
N SER A 249 4.60 -22.13 35.03
CA SER A 249 3.84 -21.28 35.95
C SER A 249 2.31 -21.42 35.77
N GLY A 250 1.85 -22.36 34.93
CA GLY A 250 0.43 -22.66 34.70
C GLY A 250 -0.26 -21.80 33.63
N HIS A 251 0.48 -20.95 32.91
CA HIS A 251 -0.08 -20.13 31.85
C HIS A 251 -0.33 -20.92 30.57
N ASN A 252 -1.46 -20.67 29.89
CA ASN A 252 -1.82 -21.29 28.61
C ASN A 252 -0.96 -20.76 27.45
N HIS A 253 -1.00 -21.43 26.30
CA HIS A 253 -0.26 -21.06 25.08
C HIS A 253 -0.53 -19.63 24.55
N HIS A 254 -1.64 -19.04 24.94
CA HIS A 254 -2.10 -17.72 24.49
C HIS A 254 -2.08 -16.65 25.59
N ALA A 255 -1.42 -16.94 26.72
CA ALA A 255 -1.33 -16.05 27.87
C ALA A 255 -0.31 -14.91 27.68
#